data_AF-A0ABD1B0F9-F1
#
_entry.id   AF-A0ABD1B0F9-F1
#
_cell.length_a   1.000
_cell.length_b   1.000
_cell.length_c   1.000
_cell.angle_alpha   90.00
_cell.angle_beta   90.00
_cell.angle_gamma   90.00
#
_symmetry.space_group_name_H-M   'P 1'
#
loop_
_entity.id
_entity.type
_entity.pdbx_description
1 polymer ?
#
loop_
_entity_poly.entity_id
_entity_poly.type
_entity_poly.pdbx_seq_one_letter_code
_entity_poly.pdbx_strand_id
1 'polypeptide(L)'
;MPIGAMAARYMRTYQGLDPMWFYIHIGFQTTGYFVGLLGGLGTAIYMAKYTGIRSTQHTMIWLFLFALGFLQILALKERPDKDHKYRHYWNWYHHTKGYVVIVLSVYNIYKGLAILQPGSLWKIAYTTIINLIGLFAILMEILQFNKRWAGFCCKKSEDLEDDQTASNV
;
A
#
# COMPACT_ATOMS: atom_id res chain seq x y z
N MET A 1 7.11 2.08 1.15
CA MET A 1 5.87 1.26 1.04
C MET A 1 4.61 2.11 0.84
N PRO A 2 4.18 3.03 1.74
CA PRO A 2 2.84 3.63 1.63
C PRO A 2 2.65 4.50 0.38
N ILE A 3 3.69 5.23 -0.04
CA ILE A 3 3.66 6.08 -1.25
C ILE A 3 3.38 5.25 -2.51
N GLY A 4 4.06 4.11 -2.70
CA GLY A 4 3.83 3.22 -3.84
C GLY A 4 2.41 2.64 -3.84
N ALA A 5 1.85 2.31 -2.67
CA ALA A 5 0.46 1.87 -2.55
C ALA A 5 -0.54 2.98 -2.93
N MET A 6 -0.29 4.22 -2.46
CA MET A 6 -1.10 5.39 -2.81
C MET A 6 -1.02 5.72 -4.30
N ALA A 7 0.15 5.59 -4.93
CA ALA A 7 0.29 5.77 -6.38
C ALA A 7 -0.60 4.79 -7.14
N ALA A 8 -0.57 3.50 -6.80
CA ALA A 8 -1.43 2.50 -7.44
C ALA A 8 -2.93 2.71 -7.16
N ARG A 9 -3.29 3.28 -6.01
CA ARG A 9 -4.69 3.56 -5.65
C ARG A 9 -5.22 4.81 -6.34
N TYR A 10 -4.47 5.91 -6.31
CA TYR A 10 -4.98 7.23 -6.70
C TYR A 10 -4.52 7.69 -8.08
N MET A 11 -3.30 7.39 -8.52
CA MET A 11 -2.83 7.80 -9.85
C MET A 11 -3.49 6.97 -10.95
N ARG A 12 -3.77 5.69 -10.67
CA ARG A 12 -4.43 4.77 -11.63
C ARG A 12 -5.79 5.26 -12.12
N THR A 13 -6.46 6.16 -11.39
CA THR A 13 -7.78 6.69 -11.78
C THR A 13 -7.71 7.81 -12.83
N TYR A 14 -6.53 8.29 -13.19
CA TYR A 14 -6.35 9.33 -14.20
C TYR A 14 -5.91 8.71 -15.53
N GLN A 15 -6.64 8.98 -16.61
CA GLN A 15 -6.46 8.35 -17.92
C GLN A 15 -5.08 8.59 -18.55
N GLY A 16 -4.37 9.65 -18.17
CA GLY A 16 -3.02 9.96 -18.68
C GLY A 16 -1.86 9.41 -17.85
N LEU A 17 -2.11 8.69 -16.76
CA LEU A 17 -1.06 8.21 -15.85
C LEU A 17 -0.73 6.72 -16.01
N ASP A 18 -1.30 6.02 -17.01
CA ASP A 18 -0.85 4.68 -17.41
C ASP A 18 0.34 4.84 -18.40
N PRO A 19 1.49 4.15 -18.21
CA PRO A 19 1.87 3.20 -17.16
C PRO A 19 2.60 3.81 -15.95
N MET A 20 2.66 5.13 -15.81
CA MET A 20 3.42 5.83 -14.77
C MET A 20 3.10 5.37 -13.34
N TRP A 21 1.82 5.20 -13.01
CA TRP A 21 1.40 4.73 -11.67
C TRP A 21 2.04 3.37 -11.32
N PHE A 22 2.24 2.50 -12.33
CA PHE A 22 2.77 1.17 -12.16
C PHE A 22 4.28 1.20 -11.86
N TYR A 23 5.03 2.05 -12.57
CA TYR A 23 6.46 2.23 -12.32
C TYR A 23 6.74 2.85 -10.94
N ILE A 24 5.97 3.88 -10.57
CA ILE A 24 6.06 4.49 -9.23
C ILE A 24 5.72 3.46 -8.16
N HIS A 25 4.65 2.68 -8.36
CA HIS A 25 4.27 1.61 -7.44
C HIS A 25 5.42 0.61 -7.25
N ILE A 26 5.94 0.04 -8.34
CA ILE A 26 7.02 -0.96 -8.25
C ILE A 26 8.26 -0.35 -7.61
N GLY A 27 8.71 0.82 -8.05
CA GLY A 27 9.92 1.45 -7.53
C GLY A 27 9.88 1.64 -6.01
N PHE A 28 8.82 2.26 -5.49
CA PHE A 28 8.69 2.47 -4.04
C PHE A 28 8.49 1.17 -3.24
N GLN A 29 7.89 0.14 -3.82
CA GLN A 29 7.67 -1.15 -3.15
C GLN A 29 8.94 -2.02 -3.13
N THR A 30 9.69 -2.07 -4.23
CA THR A 30 10.96 -2.81 -4.28
C THR A 30 12.01 -2.14 -3.39
N THR A 31 12.16 -0.81 -3.46
CA THR A 31 13.05 -0.07 -2.55
C THR A 31 12.64 -0.27 -1.09
N GLY A 32 11.35 -0.16 -0.78
CA GLY A 32 10.84 -0.38 0.57
C GLY A 32 11.12 -1.79 1.10
N TYR A 33 10.98 -2.80 0.24
CA TYR A 33 11.30 -4.19 0.57
C TYR A 33 12.78 -4.40 0.91
N PHE A 34 13.71 -3.93 0.06
CA PHE A 34 15.14 -4.10 0.31
C PHE A 34 15.64 -3.30 1.52
N VAL A 35 15.15 -2.07 1.71
CA VAL A 35 15.47 -1.28 2.93
C VAL A 35 14.95 -1.99 4.18
N GLY A 36 13.73 -2.53 4.15
CA GLY A 36 13.17 -3.30 5.25
C GLY A 36 13.91 -4.61 5.54
N LEU A 37 14.39 -5.29 4.50
CA LEU A 37 15.24 -6.48 4.61
C LEU A 37 16.55 -6.14 5.32
N LEU A 38 17.26 -5.11 4.86
CA LEU A 38 18.54 -4.70 5.44
C LEU A 38 18.38 -4.22 6.88
N GLY A 39 17.36 -3.40 7.16
CA GLY A 39 17.08 -2.89 8.51
C GLY A 39 16.72 -4.00 9.51
N GLY A 40 15.88 -4.95 9.09
CA GLY A 40 15.50 -6.08 9.95
C GLY A 40 16.64 -7.06 10.20
N LEU A 41 17.46 -7.34 9.18
CA LEU A 41 18.67 -8.14 9.33
C LEU A 41 19.68 -7.46 10.27
N GLY A 42 19.90 -6.15 10.12
CA GLY A 42 20.75 -5.37 11.01
C GLY A 42 20.28 -5.41 12.46
N THR A 43 18.96 -5.27 12.69
CA THR A 43 18.37 -5.38 14.03
C THR A 43 18.54 -6.77 14.61
N ALA A 44 18.32 -7.83 13.81
CA ALA A 44 18.51 -9.20 14.25
C ALA A 44 19.97 -9.51 14.65
N ILE A 45 20.94 -9.05 13.85
CA ILE A 45 22.38 -9.18 14.16
C ILE A 45 22.73 -8.42 15.43
N TYR A 46 22.23 -7.19 15.58
CA TYR A 46 22.44 -6.38 16.79
C TYR A 46 21.92 -7.10 18.04
N MET A 47 20.70 -7.63 17.99
CA MET A 47 20.12 -8.38 19.10
C MET A 47 20.94 -9.63 19.44
N ALA A 48 21.33 -10.42 18.43
CA ALA A 48 22.12 -11.61 18.63
C ALA A 48 23.49 -11.33 19.27
N LYS A 49 24.12 -10.21 18.92
CA LYS A 49 25.46 -9.85 19.39
C LYS A 49 25.46 -9.18 20.77
N TYR A 50 24.51 -8.30 21.05
CA TYR A 50 24.56 -7.42 22.23
C TYR A 50 23.57 -7.77 23.33
N THR A 51 22.48 -8.50 23.01
CA THR A 51 21.43 -8.83 24.01
C THR A 51 21.36 -10.32 24.34
N GLY A 52 22.01 -11.18 23.54
CA GLY A 52 21.91 -12.64 23.64
C GLY A 52 20.55 -13.20 23.20
N ILE A 53 19.57 -12.35 22.89
CA ILE A 53 18.22 -12.75 22.46
C ILE A 53 18.23 -12.99 20.95
N ARG A 54 18.07 -14.26 20.55
CA ARG A 54 18.10 -14.68 19.14
C ARG A 54 16.73 -14.70 18.47
N SER A 55 15.65 -14.82 19.24
CA SER A 55 14.29 -14.90 18.71
C SER A 55 13.36 -14.00 19.51
N THR A 56 12.75 -13.04 18.82
CA THR A 56 11.73 -12.15 19.38
C THR A 56 10.50 -12.17 18.49
N GLN A 57 9.37 -11.72 19.03
CA GLN A 57 8.17 -11.47 18.23
C GLN A 57 8.47 -10.55 17.03
N HIS A 58 9.34 -9.54 17.20
CA HIS A 58 9.75 -8.64 16.12
C HIS A 58 10.46 -9.39 14.98
N THR A 59 11.38 -10.29 15.32
CA THR A 59 12.10 -11.12 14.34
C THR A 59 11.17 -12.07 13.60
N MET A 60 10.22 -12.70 14.28
CA MET A 60 9.24 -13.60 13.65
C MET A 60 8.29 -12.86 12.70
N ILE A 61 7.77 -11.71 13.13
CA ILE A 61 6.92 -10.86 12.28
C ILE A 61 7.71 -10.35 11.07
N TRP A 62 8.97 -9.97 11.26
CA TRP A 62 9.84 -9.56 10.16
C TRP A 62 10.08 -10.68 9.15
N LEU A 63 10.36 -11.91 9.58
CA LEU A 63 10.50 -13.06 8.67
C LEU A 63 9.22 -13.32 7.87
N PHE A 64 8.06 -13.21 8.53
CA PHE A 64 6.77 -13.35 7.87
C PHE A 64 6.52 -12.21 6.86
N LEU A 65 6.83 -10.96 7.22
CA LEU A 65 6.79 -9.81 6.31
C LEU A 65 7.71 -9.98 5.11
N PHE A 66 8.92 -10.52 5.31
CA PHE A 66 9.87 -10.80 4.25
C PHE A 66 9.31 -11.83 3.26
N ALA A 67 8.77 -12.94 3.76
CA ALA A 67 8.12 -13.95 2.91
C ALA A 67 6.93 -13.37 2.14
N LEU A 68 6.06 -12.59 2.79
CA LEU A 68 4.93 -11.94 2.12
C LEU A 68 5.38 -10.91 1.07
N GLY A 69 6.41 -10.12 1.37
CA GLY A 69 6.98 -9.15 0.44
C GLY A 69 7.61 -9.82 -0.79
N PHE A 70 8.30 -10.94 -0.59
CA PHE A 70 8.84 -11.73 -1.70
C PHE A 70 7.72 -12.28 -2.60
N LEU A 71 6.65 -12.81 -1.99
CA LEU A 71 5.47 -13.26 -2.74
C LEU A 71 4.81 -12.13 -3.54
N GLN A 72 4.89 -10.88 -3.07
CA GLN A 72 4.41 -9.72 -3.82
C GLN A 72 5.28 -9.40 -5.04
N ILE A 73 6.60 -9.57 -4.93
CA ILE A 73 7.53 -9.41 -6.06
C ILE A 73 7.30 -10.52 -7.08
N LEU A 74 7.15 -11.77 -6.65
CA LEU A 74 6.83 -12.90 -7.53
C LEU A 74 5.47 -12.71 -8.24
N ALA A 75 4.49 -12.11 -7.56
CA ALA A 75 3.20 -11.80 -8.16
C ALA A 75 3.30 -10.88 -9.39
N LEU A 76 4.39 -10.12 -9.56
CA LEU A 76 4.64 -9.35 -10.78
C LEU A 76 4.85 -10.25 -12.00
N LYS A 77 5.56 -11.37 -11.83
CA LYS A 77 5.79 -12.35 -12.90
C LYS A 77 4.52 -13.11 -13.27
N GLU A 78 3.69 -13.40 -12.27
CA GLU A 78 2.42 -14.11 -12.44
C GLU A 78 1.27 -13.19 -12.83
N ARG A 79 1.54 -11.90 -13.07
CA ARG A 79 0.55 -10.89 -13.37
C ARG A 79 -0.19 -11.23 -14.68
N PRO A 80 -1.49 -11.58 -14.65
CA PRO A 80 -2.24 -11.90 -15.86
C PRO A 80 -2.56 -10.64 -16.68
N ASP A 81 -2.84 -10.83 -17.98
CA ASP A 81 -3.33 -9.77 -18.86
C ASP A 81 -4.64 -9.15 -18.37
N LYS A 82 -4.90 -7.90 -18.80
CA LYS A 82 -6.02 -7.09 -18.31
C LYS A 82 -7.38 -7.78 -18.51
N ASP A 83 -7.53 -8.55 -19.59
CA ASP A 83 -8.80 -9.21 -19.97
C ASP A 83 -8.91 -10.67 -19.47
N HIS A 84 -7.91 -11.17 -18.74
CA HIS A 84 -7.89 -12.56 -18.29
C HIS A 84 -8.78 -12.79 -17.07
N LYS A 85 -9.57 -13.89 -17.03
CA LYS A 85 -10.45 -14.22 -15.89
C LYS A 85 -9.74 -14.27 -14.53
N TYR A 86 -8.49 -14.74 -14.51
CA TYR A 86 -7.66 -14.80 -13.30
C TYR A 86 -7.15 -13.44 -12.81
N ARG A 87 -7.29 -12.36 -13.61
CA ARG A 87 -6.90 -11.00 -13.23
C ARG A 87 -7.61 -10.54 -11.96
N HIS A 88 -8.89 -10.90 -11.80
CA HIS A 88 -9.67 -10.55 -10.62
C HIS A 88 -9.12 -11.22 -9.35
N TYR A 89 -8.86 -12.53 -9.40
CA TYR A 89 -8.28 -13.28 -8.28
C TYR A 89 -6.87 -12.79 -7.93
N TRP A 90 -6.05 -12.51 -8.95
CA TRP A 90 -4.72 -11.91 -8.75
C TRP A 90 -4.83 -10.54 -8.07
N ASN A 91 -5.75 -9.67 -8.48
CA ASN A 91 -5.96 -8.37 -7.83
C ASN A 91 -6.37 -8.53 -6.37
N TRP A 92 -7.34 -9.41 -6.07
CA TRP A 92 -7.79 -9.66 -4.70
C TRP A 92 -6.65 -10.16 -3.81
N TYR A 93 -5.90 -11.17 -4.29
CA TYR A 93 -4.72 -11.71 -3.64
C TYR A 93 -3.65 -10.65 -3.38
N HIS A 94 -3.28 -9.90 -4.43
CA HIS A 94 -2.21 -8.91 -4.40
C HIS A 94 -2.56 -7.74 -3.46
N HIS A 95 -3.81 -7.24 -3.52
CA HIS A 95 -4.28 -6.17 -2.65
C HIS A 95 -4.36 -6.61 -1.19
N THR A 96 -4.98 -7.77 -0.92
CA THR A 96 -5.16 -8.27 0.45
C THR A 96 -3.80 -8.47 1.14
N LYS A 97 -2.86 -9.17 0.48
CA LYS A 97 -1.50 -9.32 0.99
C LYS A 97 -0.79 -7.98 1.16
N GLY A 98 -1.03 -7.02 0.27
CA GLY A 98 -0.42 -5.70 0.31
C GLY A 98 -0.81 -4.92 1.56
N TYR A 99 -2.10 -4.93 1.89
CA TYR A 99 -2.61 -4.29 3.11
C TYR A 99 -2.08 -4.97 4.38
N VAL A 100 -2.07 -6.31 4.40
CA VAL A 100 -1.49 -7.08 5.52
C VAL A 100 -0.03 -6.70 5.74
N VAL A 101 0.78 -6.61 4.67
CA VAL A 101 2.18 -6.19 4.75
C VAL A 101 2.32 -4.79 5.30
N ILE A 102 1.49 -3.83 4.88
CA ILE A 102 1.56 -2.43 5.37
C ILE A 102 1.26 -2.38 6.87
N VAL A 103 0.16 -2.99 7.33
CA VAL A 103 -0.26 -2.97 8.73
C VAL A 103 0.78 -3.66 9.63
N LEU A 104 1.20 -4.87 9.26
CA LEU A 104 2.21 -5.60 10.02
C LEU A 104 3.56 -4.87 10.03
N SER A 105 3.92 -4.18 8.95
CA SER A 105 5.15 -3.38 8.90
C SER A 105 5.12 -2.24 9.91
N VAL A 106 4.00 -1.51 10.00
CA VAL A 106 3.85 -0.42 10.98
C VAL A 106 3.96 -0.95 12.41
N TYR A 107 3.21 -2.01 12.71
CA TYR A 107 3.28 -2.67 14.02
C TYR A 107 4.70 -3.15 14.35
N ASN A 108 5.37 -3.77 13.38
CA ASN A 108 6.71 -4.30 13.57
C ASN A 108 7.76 -3.20 13.80
N ILE A 109 7.62 -2.04 13.17
CA ILE A 109 8.50 -0.88 13.41
C ILE A 109 8.34 -0.39 14.85
N TYR A 110 7.11 -0.25 15.38
CA TYR A 110 6.93 0.12 16.78
C TYR A 110 7.55 -0.89 17.76
N LYS A 111 7.45 -2.20 17.46
CA LYS A 111 8.13 -3.24 18.24
C LYS A 111 9.65 -3.10 18.17
N GLY A 112 10.21 -2.81 17.00
CA GLY A 112 11.64 -2.54 16.83
C GLY A 112 12.11 -1.32 17.60
N LEU A 113 11.36 -0.21 17.56
CA LEU A 113 11.63 0.99 18.36
C LEU A 113 11.57 0.70 19.87
N ALA A 114 10.64 -0.14 20.32
CA ALA A 114 10.57 -0.53 21.73
C ALA A 114 11.77 -1.40 22.18
N ILE A 115 12.34 -2.18 21.27
CA ILE A 115 13.53 -3.01 21.53
C ILE A 115 14.79 -2.15 21.56
N LEU A 116 14.97 -1.28 20.55
CA LEU A 116 16.15 -0.43 20.42
C LEU A 116 16.17 0.72 21.45
N GLN A 117 15.01 1.06 22.02
CA GLN A 117 14.80 2.20 22.92
C GLN A 117 15.54 3.47 22.45
N PRO A 118 15.36 3.90 21.19
CA PRO A 118 16.01 5.11 20.72
C PRO A 118 15.37 6.31 21.43
N GLY A 119 16.04 7.47 21.36
CA GLY A 119 15.48 8.72 21.89
C GLY A 119 14.06 8.96 21.37
N SER A 120 13.20 9.54 22.23
CA SER A 120 11.76 9.75 21.99
C SER A 120 11.45 10.43 20.64
N LEU A 121 12.38 11.24 20.15
CA LEU A 121 12.34 11.90 18.84
C LEU A 121 12.05 10.92 17.68
N TRP A 122 12.66 9.73 17.67
CA TRP A 122 12.46 8.75 16.59
C TRP A 122 11.03 8.22 16.55
N LYS A 123 10.46 7.93 17.71
CA LYS A 123 9.08 7.47 17.84
C LYS A 123 8.11 8.58 17.43
N ILE A 124 8.36 9.82 17.86
CA ILE A 124 7.55 10.98 17.47
C ILE A 124 7.61 11.18 15.96
N ALA A 125 8.81 11.25 15.37
CA ALA A 125 9.00 11.44 13.94
C ALA A 125 8.28 10.37 13.11
N TYR A 126 8.45 9.09 13.47
CA TYR A 126 7.77 7.99 12.78
C TYR A 126 6.24 8.09 12.90
N THR A 127 5.73 8.37 14.11
CA THR A 127 4.29 8.53 14.35
C THR A 127 3.70 9.68 13.53
N THR A 128 4.40 10.82 13.48
CA THR A 128 3.99 11.99 12.69
C THR A 128 3.93 11.65 11.20
N ILE A 129 4.95 10.97 10.66
CA ILE A 129 4.98 10.58 9.24
C ILE A 129 3.80 9.67 8.88
N ILE A 130 3.50 8.66 9.70
CA ILE A 130 2.38 7.75 9.45
C ILE A 130 1.04 8.48 9.50
N ASN A 131 0.85 9.39 10.46
CA ASN A 131 -0.37 10.19 10.54
C ASN A 131 -0.54 11.13 9.34
N LEU A 132 0.53 11.78 8.88
CA LEU A 132 0.48 12.63 7.69
C LEU A 132 0.09 11.83 6.44
N ILE A 133 0.68 10.65 6.26
CA ILE A 133 0.32 9.74 5.15
C ILE A 133 -1.14 9.30 5.26
N GLY A 134 -1.60 8.95 6.47
CA GLY A 134 -2.99 8.56 6.73
C GLY A 134 -3.97 9.69 6.43
N LEU A 135 -3.68 10.90 6.89
CA LEU A 135 -4.49 12.10 6.60
C LEU A 135 -4.56 12.37 5.10
N PHE A 136 -3.42 12.32 4.41
CA PHE A 136 -3.39 12.50 2.96
C PHE A 136 -4.22 11.44 2.23
N ALA A 137 -4.14 10.17 2.64
CA ALA A 137 -4.96 9.11 2.07
C ALA A 137 -6.47 9.34 2.28
N ILE A 138 -6.87 9.78 3.49
CA ILE A 138 -8.28 10.12 3.78
C ILE A 138 -8.75 11.26 2.88
N LEU A 139 -7.97 12.34 2.76
CA LEU A 139 -8.30 13.48 1.90
C LEU A 139 -8.47 13.04 0.44
N MET A 140 -7.55 12.22 -0.08
CA MET A 140 -7.63 11.71 -1.45
C MET A 140 -8.85 10.81 -1.67
N GLU A 141 -9.22 9.97 -0.69
CA GLU A 141 -10.42 9.13 -0.81
C GLU A 141 -11.71 9.97 -0.82
N ILE A 142 -11.79 11.02 0.01
CA ILE A 142 -12.92 11.98 -0.01
C ILE A 142 -13.05 12.66 -1.37
N LEU A 143 -11.93 13.17 -1.93
CA LEU A 143 -11.94 13.84 -3.23
C LEU A 143 -12.37 12.89 -4.36
N GLN A 144 -11.89 11.65 -4.36
CA GLN A 144 -12.29 10.66 -5.36
C GLN A 144 -13.75 10.22 -5.19
N PHE A 145 -14.22 10.08 -3.96
CA PHE A 145 -15.62 9.79 -3.69
C PHE A 145 -16.53 10.89 -4.24
N ASN A 146 -16.21 12.16 -3.96
CA ASN A 146 -16.94 13.30 -4.47
C ASN A 146 -16.96 13.34 -6.01
N LYS A 147 -15.82 13.06 -6.67
CA LYS A 147 -15.75 12.98 -8.14
C LYS A 147 -16.61 11.85 -8.70
N ARG A 148 -16.57 10.67 -8.09
CA ARG A 148 -17.40 9.51 -8.51
C ARG A 148 -18.89 9.81 -8.32
N TRP A 149 -19.26 10.43 -7.20
CA TRP A 149 -20.63 10.82 -6.90
C TRP A 149 -21.14 11.90 -7.88
N ALA A 150 -20.36 12.95 -8.13
CA ALA A 150 -20.70 14.00 -9.08
C ALA A 150 -20.88 13.44 -10.50
N GLY A 151 -19.99 12.53 -10.95
CA GLY A 151 -20.12 11.86 -12.24
C GLY A 151 -21.38 10.99 -12.35
N PHE A 152 -21.73 10.29 -11.27
CA PHE A 152 -22.98 9.51 -11.22
C PHE A 152 -24.22 10.42 -11.27
N CYS A 153 -24.22 11.54 -10.55
CA CYS A 153 -25.32 12.51 -10.60
C CYS A 153 -25.48 13.14 -11.99
N CYS A 154 -24.38 13.54 -12.64
CA CYS A 154 -24.39 14.12 -13.98
C CYS A 154 -24.90 13.13 -15.04
N LYS A 155 -24.42 11.89 -14.97
CA LYS A 155 -24.90 10.84 -15.88
C LYS A 155 -26.39 10.55 -15.69
N LYS A 156 -26.85 10.51 -14.44
CA LYS A 156 -28.27 10.33 -14.13
C LYS A 156 -29.14 11.47 -14.68
N SER A 157 -28.67 12.72 -14.70
CA SER A 157 -29.42 13.82 -15.33
C SER A 157 -29.45 13.71 -16.85
N GLU A 158 -28.34 13.34 -17.50
CA GLU A 158 -28.29 13.12 -18.96
C GLU A 158 -29.23 11.99 -19.38
N ASP A 159 -29.20 10.85 -18.69
CA ASP A 159 -30.08 9.70 -18.97
C ASP A 159 -31.58 10.06 -18.83
N LEU A 160 -31.95 11.02 -17.96
CA LEU A 160 -33.32 11.49 -17.79
C LEU A 160 -33.76 12.47 -18.88
N GLU A 161 -32.85 13.33 -19.36
CA GLU A 161 -33.12 14.24 -20.49
C GLU A 161 -33.29 13.44 -21.80
N ASP A 162 -32.47 12.42 -22.03
CA ASP A 162 -32.55 11.55 -23.21
C ASP A 162 -33.88 10.74 -23.25
N ASP A 163 -34.36 10.24 -22.10
CA ASP A 163 -35.64 9.51 -22.03
C ASP A 163 -36.85 10.44 -22.27
N GLN A 164 -36.80 11.67 -21.74
CA GLN A 164 -37.84 12.68 -22.01
C GLN A 164 -37.87 13.08 -23.49
N THR A 165 -36.72 13.31 -24.12
CA THR A 165 -36.66 13.66 -25.55
C THR A 165 -37.13 12.50 -26.44
N ALA A 166 -36.80 11.25 -26.10
CA ALA A 166 -37.29 10.06 -26.81
C ALA A 166 -38.82 9.86 -26.68
N SER A 167 -39.42 10.23 -25.54
CA SER A 167 -40.88 10.10 -25.34
C SER A 167 -41.73 11.17 -26.04
N ASN A 168 -41.11 12.27 -26.48
CA ASN A 168 -41.77 13.41 -27.13
C ASN A 168 -41.70 13.38 -28.67
N VAL A 169 -41.14 12.31 -29.26
CA VAL A 169 -41.04 12.05 -30.71
C VAL A 169 -41.96 10.90 -31.10
#